data_AF-A0A960PTS0-F1
#
_entry.id   AF-A0A960PTS0-F1
#
_cell.length_a   1.000
_cell.length_b   1.000
_cell.length_c   1.000
_cell.angle_alpha   90.00
_cell.angle_beta   90.00
_cell.angle_gamma   90.00
#
_symmetry.space_group_name_H-M   'P 1'
#
loop_
_entity.id
_entity.type
_entity.pdbx_description
1 polymer ?
#
loop_
_entity_poly.entity_id
_entity_poly.type
_entity_poly.pdbx_seq_one_letter_code
_entity_poly.pdbx_strand_id
1 'polypeptide(L)'
;GLDTIDLILVDGPPGVSGPMARLPAVPVLAPALVPGSEVFLDDAQRPEEQEILRLWREAFPSTVETLRGARPYARLVLTGAGVPRT
;
A
#
# COMPACT_ATOMS: atom_id res chain seq x y z
N GLY A 1 2.26 18.81 10.05
CA GLY A 1 2.30 17.41 9.59
C GLY A 1 1.27 17.28 8.49
N LEU A 2 1.16 16.12 7.84
CA LEU A 2 -0.08 15.78 7.15
C LEU A 2 -1.07 15.42 8.25
N ASP A 3 -2.13 16.22 8.42
CA ASP A 3 -3.04 16.04 9.56
C ASP A 3 -3.86 14.76 9.42
N THR A 4 -4.26 14.40 8.19
CA THR A 4 -4.87 13.12 7.81
C THR A 4 -4.63 12.83 6.32
N ILE A 5 -4.48 11.56 5.96
CA ILE A 5 -4.39 11.08 4.58
C ILE A 5 -5.50 10.07 4.36
N ASP A 6 -6.42 10.37 3.44
CA ASP A 6 -7.50 9.43 3.05
C ASP A 6 -7.10 8.54 1.87
N LEU A 7 -6.10 8.96 1.07
CA LEU A 7 -5.68 8.25 -0.13
C LEU A 7 -4.17 8.39 -0.38
N ILE A 8 -3.53 7.28 -0.73
CA ILE A 8 -2.15 7.23 -1.23
C ILE A 8 -2.13 6.51 -2.58
N LEU A 9 -1.44 7.09 -3.56
CA LEU A 9 -1.04 6.42 -4.79
C LEU A 9 0.47 6.13 -4.75
N VAL A 10 0.85 4.86 -4.90
CA VAL A 10 2.23 4.38 -4.85
C VAL A 10 2.64 3.90 -6.24
N ASP A 11 3.21 4.81 -7.02
CA ASP A 11 3.63 4.57 -8.41
C ASP A 11 5.17 4.40 -8.56
N GLY A 12 5.95 4.78 -7.54
CA GLY A 12 7.41 4.70 -7.61
C GLY A 12 8.11 4.64 -6.26
N PRO A 13 9.45 4.62 -6.23
CA PRO A 13 10.34 4.66 -7.40
C PRO A 13 10.29 3.35 -8.23
N PRO A 14 10.76 3.35 -9.49
CA PRO A 14 10.76 2.15 -10.33
C PRO A 14 11.44 0.97 -9.65
N GLY A 15 11.02 -0.27 -9.92
CA GLY A 15 11.63 -1.47 -9.31
C GLY A 15 13.14 -1.60 -9.53
N VAL A 16 13.67 -1.00 -10.61
CA VAL A 16 15.13 -0.93 -10.86
C VAL A 16 15.90 -0.10 -9.83
N SER A 17 15.22 0.76 -9.07
CA SER A 17 15.83 1.55 -7.99
C SER A 17 16.24 0.70 -6.78
N GLY A 18 15.75 -0.54 -6.68
CA GLY A 18 16.11 -1.50 -5.66
C GLY A 18 14.96 -2.48 -5.39
N PRO A 19 15.24 -3.68 -4.89
CA PRO A 19 14.19 -4.63 -4.53
C PRO A 19 13.26 -4.00 -3.48
N MET A 20 11.96 -4.27 -3.60
CA MET A 20 10.96 -3.80 -2.63
C MET A 20 10.88 -2.27 -2.48
N ALA A 21 11.24 -1.49 -3.51
CA ALA A 21 11.39 -0.03 -3.42
C ALA A 21 10.15 0.71 -2.90
N ARG A 22 8.96 0.17 -3.15
CA ARG A 22 7.67 0.74 -2.75
C ARG A 22 7.22 0.33 -1.34
N LEU A 23 7.83 -0.70 -0.74
CA LEU A 23 7.51 -1.23 0.58
C LEU A 23 7.38 -0.18 1.70
N PRO A 24 8.26 0.84 1.83
CA PRO A 24 8.18 1.77 2.94
C PRO A 24 6.97 2.72 2.89
N ALA A 25 6.26 2.82 1.76
CA ALA A 25 5.18 3.80 1.58
C ALA A 25 4.11 3.72 2.70
N VAL A 26 3.55 2.53 2.94
CA VAL A 26 2.53 2.34 3.97
C VAL A 26 3.10 2.49 5.39
N PRO A 27 4.21 1.82 5.79
CA PRO A 27 4.78 2.00 7.13
C PRO A 27 5.15 3.45 7.49
N VAL A 28 5.71 4.21 6.53
CA VAL A 28 6.12 5.60 6.75
C VAL A 28 4.91 6.52 6.91
N LEU A 29 3.85 6.28 6.14
CA LEU A 29 2.66 7.13 6.13
C LEU A 29 1.56 6.66 7.11
N ALA A 30 1.69 5.46 7.68
CA ALA A 30 0.74 4.87 8.62
C ALA A 30 0.29 5.82 9.74
N PRO A 31 1.15 6.64 10.38
CA PRO A 31 0.71 7.56 11.42
C PRO A 31 -0.31 8.62 10.97
N ALA A 32 -0.40 8.90 9.67
CA ALA A 32 -1.35 9.85 9.08
C ALA A 32 -2.57 9.16 8.44
N LEU A 33 -2.60 7.82 8.40
CA LEU A 33 -3.69 7.05 7.79
C LEU A 33 -4.79 6.77 8.81
N VAL A 34 -6.02 7.10 8.43
CA VAL A 34 -7.24 6.89 9.23
C VAL A 34 -8.00 5.63 8.77
N PRO A 35 -8.92 5.07 9.58
CA PRO A 35 -9.73 3.94 9.14
C PRO A 35 -10.52 4.30 7.87
N GLY A 36 -10.50 3.42 6.89
CA GLY A 36 -11.10 3.65 5.58
C GLY A 36 -10.15 4.25 4.54
N SER A 37 -8.94 4.64 4.93
CA SER A 37 -7.96 5.16 3.98
C SER A 37 -7.59 4.13 2.91
N GLU A 38 -7.35 4.62 1.70
CA GLU A 38 -7.08 3.81 0.53
C GLU A 38 -5.63 3.92 0.07
N VAL A 39 -5.03 2.80 -0.28
CA VAL A 39 -3.69 2.73 -0.87
C VAL A 39 -3.78 2.04 -2.21
N PHE A 40 -3.36 2.73 -3.27
CA PHE A 40 -3.29 2.20 -4.61
C PHE A 40 -1.83 1.91 -4.96
N LEU A 41 -1.49 0.65 -5.22
CA LEU A 41 -0.18 0.23 -5.69
C LEU A 41 -0.20 0.02 -7.20
N ASP A 42 0.65 0.75 -7.93
CA ASP A 42 0.86 0.55 -9.37
C ASP A 42 1.62 -0.75 -9.64
N ASP A 43 1.52 -1.26 -10.88
CA ASP A 43 2.21 -2.46 -11.34
C ASP A 43 1.97 -3.70 -10.46
N ALA A 44 0.79 -3.78 -9.84
CA ALA A 44 0.48 -4.80 -8.83
C ALA A 44 0.63 -6.23 -9.36
N GLN A 45 0.56 -6.48 -10.67
CA GLN A 45 0.79 -7.79 -11.27
C GLN A 45 2.21 -8.34 -11.09
N ARG A 46 3.18 -7.51 -10.74
CA ARG A 46 4.58 -7.93 -10.62
C ARG A 46 4.82 -8.73 -9.33
N PRO A 47 5.73 -9.72 -9.34
CA PRO A 47 5.99 -10.55 -8.17
C PRO A 47 6.45 -9.78 -6.92
N GLU A 48 7.29 -8.77 -7.08
CA GLU A 48 7.75 -7.94 -5.96
C GLU A 48 6.61 -7.10 -5.37
N GLU A 49 5.78 -6.51 -6.22
CA GLU A 49 4.60 -5.73 -5.80
C GLU A 49 3.56 -6.63 -5.10
N GLN A 50 3.39 -7.88 -5.53
CA GLN A 50 2.59 -8.88 -4.81
C GLN A 50 3.16 -9.20 -3.42
N GLU A 51 4.48 -9.30 -3.30
CA GLU A 51 5.15 -9.52 -2.01
C GLU A 51 5.01 -8.30 -1.09
N ILE A 52 5.11 -7.08 -1.63
CA ILE A 52 4.82 -5.83 -0.89
C ILE A 52 3.39 -5.84 -0.35
N LEU A 53 2.41 -6.20 -1.19
CA LEU A 53 1.01 -6.32 -0.75
C LEU A 53 0.85 -7.35 0.36
N ARG A 54 1.51 -8.50 0.27
CA ARG A 54 1.49 -9.53 1.32
C ARG A 54 2.02 -8.96 2.65
N LEU A 55 3.19 -8.33 2.61
CA LEU A 55 3.82 -7.73 3.80
C LEU A 55 2.96 -6.61 4.42
N TRP A 56 2.35 -5.76 3.60
CA TRP A 56 1.42 -4.74 4.10
C TRP A 56 0.17 -5.34 4.75
N ARG A 57 -0.40 -6.41 4.19
CA ARG A 57 -1.56 -7.08 4.79
C ARG A 57 -1.25 -7.75 6.13
N GLU A 58 -0.04 -8.28 6.26
CA GLU A 58 0.47 -8.85 7.51
C GLU A 58 0.72 -7.77 8.54
N ALA A 59 1.33 -6.66 8.13
CA ALA A 59 1.61 -5.55 9.02
C ALA A 59 0.36 -4.76 9.40
N PHE A 60 -0.65 -4.61 8.53
CA PHE A 60 -1.79 -3.72 8.75
C PHE A 60 -3.13 -4.41 8.48
N PRO A 61 -4.13 -4.26 9.38
CA PRO A 61 -5.51 -4.65 9.11
C PRO A 61 -6.03 -4.00 7.82
N SER A 62 -6.30 -4.82 6.81
CA SER A 62 -6.69 -4.33 5.48
C SER A 62 -7.48 -5.35 4.67
N THR A 63 -8.30 -4.84 3.75
CA THR A 63 -8.84 -5.60 2.62
C THR A 63 -8.07 -5.25 1.36
N VAL A 64 -7.96 -6.20 0.43
CA VAL A 64 -7.23 -6.00 -0.84
C VAL A 64 -8.09 -6.43 -2.01
N GLU A 65 -8.19 -5.56 -3.00
CA GLU A 65 -8.82 -5.82 -4.28
C GLU A 65 -7.84 -5.51 -5.41
N THR A 66 -7.74 -6.39 -6.40
CA THR A 66 -7.02 -6.10 -7.64
C THR A 66 -8.00 -5.53 -8.66
N LEU A 67 -7.78 -4.28 -9.05
CA LEU A 67 -8.57 -3.60 -10.06
C LEU A 67 -8.10 -4.06 -11.44
N ARG A 68 -9.01 -4.63 -12.23
CA ARG A 68 -8.70 -5.17 -13.56
C ARG A 68 -8.46 -4.04 -14.56
N GLY A 69 -7.41 -4.16 -15.38
CA GLY A 69 -7.04 -3.22 -16.43
C GLY A 69 -5.76 -3.64 -17.14
N ALA A 70 -5.33 -2.90 -18.17
CA ALA A 70 -4.08 -3.19 -18.91
C ALA A 70 -2.83 -3.08 -18.01
N ARG A 71 -2.91 -2.28 -16.95
CA ARG A 71 -1.97 -2.22 -15.83
C ARG A 71 -2.78 -2.24 -14.53
N PRO A 72 -2.91 -3.40 -13.86
CA PRO A 72 -3.76 -3.51 -12.69
C PRO A 72 -3.15 -2.78 -11.49
N TYR A 73 -3.96 -1.96 -10.84
CA TYR A 73 -3.68 -1.45 -9.50
C TYR A 73 -4.15 -2.45 -8.45
N ALA A 74 -3.45 -2.53 -7.33
CA ALA A 74 -4.00 -3.11 -6.11
C ALA A 74 -4.51 -2.00 -5.20
N ARG A 75 -5.77 -2.10 -4.77
CA ARG A 75 -6.39 -1.22 -3.79
C ARG A 75 -6.39 -1.91 -2.43
N LEU A 76 -5.65 -1.35 -1.49
CA LEU A 76 -5.70 -1.67 -0.07
C LEU A 76 -6.67 -0.70 0.61
N VAL A 77 -7.60 -1.21 1.43
CA VAL A 77 -8.38 -0.37 2.35
C VAL A 77 -7.99 -0.72 3.78
N LEU A 78 -7.46 0.26 4.52
CA LEU A 78 -7.07 0.07 5.91
C LEU A 78 -8.32 0.04 6.80
N THR A 79 -8.47 -1.03 7.58
CA THR A 79 -9.63 -1.22 8.46
C THR A 79 -9.38 -0.78 9.90
N GLY A 80 -8.14 -0.40 10.24
CA GLY A 80 -7.75 0.22 11.51
C GLY A 80 -6.84 1.42 11.26
N ALA A 81 -6.87 2.41 12.16
CA ALA A 81 -6.03 3.60 12.07
C ALA A 81 -4.57 3.21 12.32
N GLY A 82 -3.64 3.47 11.39
CA GLY A 82 -2.17 3.52 11.55
C GLY A 82 -1.43 2.50 12.43
N VAL A 83 -2.08 1.46 12.94
CA VAL A 83 -1.59 0.59 14.00
C VAL A 83 -1.24 -0.76 13.38
N PRO A 84 0.03 -1.17 13.43
CA PRO A 84 0.43 -2.48 12.97
C PRO A 84 -0.25 -3.60 13.75
N ARG A 85 -0.40 -4.79 13.13
CA ARG A 85 -0.78 -6.00 13.85
C ARG A 85 0.32 -6.35 14.86
N THR A 86 -0.09 -6.68 16.09
CA THR A 86 0.77 -7.20 17.16
C THR A 86 1.06 -8.68 17.00
#